data_AF-A0A1I5UFG9-F1
#
_entry.id   AF-A0A1I5UFG9-F1
#
_cell.length_a   1.000
_cell.length_b   1.000
_cell.length_c   1.000
_cell.angle_alpha   90.00
_cell.angle_beta   90.00
_cell.angle_gamma   90.00
#
_symmetry.space_group_name_H-M   'P 1'
#
loop_
_entity.id
_entity.type
_entity.pdbx_description
1 polymer ?
#
loop_
_entity_poly.entity_id
_entity_poly.type
_entity_poly.pdbx_seq_one_letter_code
_entity_poly.pdbx_strand_id
1 'polypeptide(L)'
;MPDIHIERQHTLGIARARQVARKWVRQAEQEFGLDCVYTEGEERDVATFTRAGIDGTVEVTAQTLTFDATLGFLFSSFSEMIEQKISRNLDALLGPAEGGNRFA
;
A
#
# COMPACT_ATOMS: atom_id res chain seq x y z
N MET A 1 14.02 -2.69 10.22
CA MET A 1 13.97 -3.27 8.87
C MET A 1 12.59 -3.87 8.75
N PRO A 2 11.77 -3.45 7.78
CA PRO A 2 10.41 -3.95 7.65
C PRO A 2 10.46 -5.42 7.22
N ASP A 3 9.57 -6.24 7.77
CA ASP A 3 9.42 -7.65 7.38
C ASP A 3 8.84 -7.77 5.96
N ILE A 4 8.07 -6.78 5.52
CA ILE A 4 7.48 -6.68 4.20
C ILE A 4 7.83 -5.33 3.60
N HIS A 5 8.42 -5.33 2.41
CA HIS A 5 8.71 -4.13 1.64
C HIS A 5 8.22 -4.31 0.21
N ILE A 6 7.28 -3.45 -0.21
CA ILE A 6 6.69 -3.49 -1.55
C ILE A 6 6.81 -2.10 -2.17
N GLU A 7 7.50 -2.02 -3.30
CA GLU A 7 7.56 -0.81 -4.12
C GLU A 7 6.85 -1.04 -5.46
N ARG A 8 5.99 -0.10 -5.85
CA ARG A 8 5.25 -0.11 -7.10
C ARG A 8 5.38 1.24 -7.80
N GLN A 9 5.94 1.21 -9.00
CA GLN A 9 6.01 2.36 -9.88
C GLN A 9 4.68 2.54 -10.64
N HIS A 10 4.21 3.76 -10.77
CA HIS A 10 2.97 4.09 -11.48
C HIS A 10 3.05 5.47 -12.14
N THR A 11 2.29 5.71 -13.21
CA THR A 11 2.27 7.00 -13.92
C THR A 11 0.98 7.79 -13.68
N LEU A 12 0.25 7.46 -12.62
CA LEU A 12 -1.06 8.03 -12.28
C LEU A 12 -1.01 9.51 -11.86
N GLY A 13 0.13 10.00 -11.38
CA GLY A 13 0.28 11.34 -10.82
C GLY A 13 -0.26 11.47 -9.39
N ILE A 14 0.19 12.50 -8.66
CA ILE A 14 -0.08 12.66 -7.21
C ILE A 14 -1.57 12.73 -6.89
N ALA A 15 -2.38 13.39 -7.74
CA ALA A 15 -3.81 13.53 -7.51
C ALA A 15 -4.56 12.18 -7.47
N ARG A 16 -4.24 11.28 -8.41
CA ARG A 16 -4.83 9.94 -8.45
C ARG A 16 -4.21 9.03 -7.40
N ALA A 17 -2.90 9.17 -7.15
CA ALA A 17 -2.19 8.42 -6.14
C ALA A 17 -2.78 8.68 -4.74
N ARG A 18 -3.12 9.93 -4.41
CA ARG A 18 -3.87 10.30 -3.19
C ARG A 18 -5.20 9.58 -3.06
N GLN A 19 -5.97 9.51 -4.15
CA GLN A 19 -7.26 8.80 -4.15
C GLN A 19 -7.07 7.30 -3.90
N VAL A 20 -6.05 6.71 -4.53
CA VAL A 20 -5.67 5.30 -4.33
C VAL A 20 -5.27 5.06 -2.88
N ALA A 21 -4.39 5.90 -2.31
CA ALA A 21 -3.95 5.80 -0.92
C ALA A 21 -5.13 5.85 0.06
N ARG A 22 -6.01 6.84 -0.08
CA ARG A 22 -7.21 7.00 0.76
C ARG A 22 -8.19 5.83 0.62
N LYS A 23 -8.32 5.27 -0.59
CA LYS A 23 -9.14 4.09 -0.83
C LYS A 23 -8.53 2.84 -0.20
N TRP A 24 -7.22 2.67 -0.34
CA TRP A 24 -6.47 1.59 0.28
C TRP A 24 -6.59 1.63 1.80
N VAL A 25 -6.41 2.79 2.42
CA VAL A 25 -6.59 2.99 3.87
C VAL A 25 -7.97 2.52 4.33
N ARG A 26 -9.06 2.97 3.67
CA ARG A 26 -10.41 2.51 4.04
C ARG A 26 -10.62 1.02 3.85
N GLN A 27 -9.97 0.40 2.87
CA GLN A 27 -10.01 -1.06 2.70
C GLN A 27 -9.16 -1.78 3.75
N ALA A 28 -8.01 -1.22 4.10
CA ALA A 28 -7.14 -1.69 5.18
C ALA A 28 -7.90 -1.71 6.51
N GLU A 29 -8.65 -0.65 6.83
CA GLU A 29 -9.50 -0.58 8.01
C GLU A 29 -10.63 -1.63 7.98
N GLN A 30 -11.33 -1.79 6.85
CA GLN A 30 -12.50 -2.68 6.77
C GLN A 30 -12.16 -4.15 6.58
N GLU A 31 -11.23 -4.49 5.69
CA GLU A 31 -10.85 -5.87 5.37
C GLU A 31 -9.85 -6.44 6.37
N PHE A 32 -8.95 -5.60 6.88
CA PHE A 32 -7.85 -6.04 7.75
C PHE A 32 -7.97 -5.53 9.19
N GLY A 33 -8.93 -4.63 9.49
CA GLY A 33 -9.10 -4.10 10.84
C GLY A 33 -7.90 -3.29 11.32
N LEU A 34 -7.17 -2.65 10.41
CA LEU A 34 -6.01 -1.82 10.71
C LEU A 34 -6.48 -0.44 11.19
N ASP A 35 -5.82 0.15 12.19
CA ASP A 35 -5.99 1.55 12.54
C ASP A 35 -5.11 2.39 11.62
N CYS A 36 -5.70 3.35 10.90
CA CYS A 36 -5.00 4.05 9.83
C CYS A 36 -4.99 5.57 10.03
N VAL A 37 -3.82 6.18 9.84
CA VAL A 37 -3.58 7.61 9.96
C VAL A 37 -3.01 8.11 8.65
N TYR A 38 -3.76 8.96 7.96
CA TYR A 38 -3.34 9.55 6.70
C TYR A 38 -2.76 10.96 6.90
N THR A 39 -1.53 11.17 6.43
CA THR A 39 -0.83 12.46 6.46
C THR A 39 -0.60 12.93 5.02
N GLU A 40 -1.30 14.00 4.65
CA GLU A 40 -1.13 14.64 3.34
C GLU A 40 0.07 15.59 3.37
N GLY A 41 1.02 15.39 2.46
CA GLY A 41 2.18 16.28 2.29
C GLY A 41 2.09 17.09 1.00
N GLU A 42 3.09 17.93 0.74
CA GLU A 42 3.10 18.78 -0.46
C GLU A 42 3.44 17.99 -1.73
N GLU A 43 4.48 17.15 -1.67
CA GLU A 43 4.98 16.37 -2.83
C GLU A 43 4.70 14.87 -2.74
N ARG A 44 4.46 14.38 -1.51
CA ARG A 44 4.20 12.98 -1.20
C ARG A 44 3.28 12.87 0.01
N ASP A 45 2.52 11.79 0.06
CA ASP A 45 1.58 11.50 1.12
C ASP A 45 2.03 10.25 1.87
N VAL A 46 1.82 10.23 3.19
CA VAL A 46 2.23 9.10 4.03
C VAL A 46 1.03 8.63 4.83
N ALA A 47 0.69 7.35 4.70
CA ALA A 47 -0.37 6.71 5.47
C ALA A 47 0.25 5.69 6.43
N THR A 48 0.20 5.96 7.72
CA THR A 48 0.64 5.03 8.76
C THR A 48 -0.52 4.11 9.11
N PHE A 49 -0.27 2.82 9.32
CA PHE A 49 -1.29 1.89 9.80
C PHE A 49 -0.71 0.98 10.88
N THR A 50 -1.49 0.70 11.91
CA THR A 50 -1.09 -0.15 13.03
C THR A 50 -2.25 -1.01 13.47
N ARG A 51 -1.95 -2.23 13.90
CA ARG A 51 -2.86 -3.17 14.53
C ARG A 51 -2.08 -4.01 15.52
N ALA A 52 -2.75 -4.66 16.47
CA ALA A 52 -2.12 -5.55 17.44
C ALA A 52 -1.17 -6.58 16.77
N GLY A 53 0.13 -6.29 16.79
CA GLY A 53 1.20 -7.11 16.22
C GLY A 53 1.55 -6.84 14.74
N ILE A 54 1.04 -5.77 14.11
CA ILE A 54 1.38 -5.36 12.75
C ILE A 54 1.48 -3.84 12.71
N ASP A 55 2.60 -3.30 12.26
CA ASP A 55 2.84 -1.86 12.16
C ASP A 55 3.40 -1.54 10.78
N GLY A 56 2.93 -0.51 10.11
CA GLY A 56 3.44 -0.18 8.79
C GLY A 56 3.08 1.20 8.28
N THR A 57 3.60 1.51 7.10
CA THR A 57 3.53 2.80 6.44
C THR A 57 3.39 2.63 4.95
N VAL A 58 2.58 3.48 4.34
CA VAL A 58 2.41 3.60 2.89
C VAL A 58 2.82 4.99 2.48
N GLU A 59 3.95 5.11 1.80
CA GLU A 59 4.36 6.35 1.16
C GLU A 59 3.86 6.36 -0.29
N VAL A 60 3.22 7.45 -0.68
CA VAL A 60 2.66 7.64 -2.00
C VAL A 60 3.18 8.93 -2.60
N THR A 61 3.80 8.81 -3.76
CA THR A 61 4.35 9.92 -4.53
C THR A 61 3.63 10.04 -5.87
N ALA A 62 4.02 11.00 -6.70
CA ALA A 62 3.44 11.16 -8.03
C ALA A 62 3.67 9.93 -8.95
N GLN A 63 4.75 9.19 -8.71
CA GLN A 63 5.26 8.16 -9.62
C GLN A 63 5.55 6.81 -8.96
N THR A 64 5.50 6.75 -7.63
CA THR A 64 5.86 5.57 -6.85
C THR A 64 4.98 5.44 -5.63
N LEU A 65 4.60 4.21 -5.32
CA LEU A 65 3.94 3.82 -4.08
C LEU A 65 4.86 2.83 -3.36
N THR A 66 5.27 3.18 -2.17
CA THR A 66 6.11 2.37 -1.30
C THR A 66 5.30 1.95 -0.08
N PHE A 67 5.32 0.66 0.20
CA PHE A 67 4.59 0.05 1.29
C PHE A 67 5.57 -0.72 2.15
N ASP A 68 5.58 -0.40 3.44
CA ASP A 68 6.42 -1.03 4.44
C ASP A 68 5.53 -1.56 5.56
N ALA A 69 5.70 -2.83 5.93
CA ALA A 69 5.07 -3.38 7.11
C ALA A 69 6.08 -4.19 7.93
N THR A 70 5.96 -4.04 9.23
CA THR A 70 6.69 -4.74 10.27
C THR A 70 5.71 -5.65 10.98
N LEU A 71 6.08 -6.92 11.07
CA LEU A 71 5.25 -7.96 11.64
C LEU A 71 5.82 -8.35 13.01
N GLY A 72 4.96 -8.36 14.02
CA GLY A 72 5.31 -8.93 15.30
C GLY A 72 5.63 -10.42 15.17
N PHE A 73 6.36 -10.96 16.15
CA PHE A 73 6.83 -12.35 16.20
C PHE A 73 5.76 -13.39 15.81
N LEU A 74 4.51 -13.18 16.23
CA LEU A 74 3.37 -14.07 15.95
C LEU A 74 2.92 -14.11 14.48
N PHE A 75 3.15 -13.02 13.73
CA PHE A 75 2.72 -12.89 12.33
C PHE A 75 3.86 -13.10 11.32
N SER A 76 5.09 -13.25 11.80
CA SER A 76 6.28 -13.47 10.96
C SER A 76 6.15 -14.66 10.01
N SER A 77 5.55 -15.78 10.45
CA SER A 77 5.30 -16.96 9.62
C SER A 77 4.25 -16.76 8.52
N PHE A 78 3.48 -15.66 8.59
CA PHE A 78 2.48 -15.30 7.60
C PHE A 78 2.91 -14.10 6.75
N SER A 79 4.16 -13.64 6.85
CA SER A 79 4.63 -12.45 6.13
C SER A 79 4.43 -12.59 4.63
N GLU A 80 4.79 -13.73 4.04
CA GLU A 80 4.63 -13.99 2.61
C GLU A 80 3.15 -13.89 2.18
N MET A 81 2.22 -14.45 2.97
CA MET A 81 0.80 -14.41 2.66
C MET A 81 0.25 -12.98 2.76
N ILE A 82 0.66 -12.24 3.78
CA ILE A 82 0.25 -10.85 4.02
C ILE A 82 0.79 -9.96 2.89
N GLU A 83 2.08 -10.09 2.55
CA GLU A 83 2.72 -9.40 1.43
C GLU A 83 1.97 -9.67 0.12
N GLN A 84 1.70 -10.94 -0.19
CA GLN A 84 0.96 -11.32 -1.39
C GLN A 84 -0.43 -10.68 -1.43
N LYS A 85 -1.15 -10.66 -0.31
CA LYS A 85 -2.49 -10.09 -0.22
C LYS A 85 -2.48 -8.58 -0.38
N ILE A 86 -1.53 -7.90 0.27
CA ILE A 86 -1.35 -6.45 0.18
C ILE A 86 -0.91 -6.06 -1.22
N SER A 87 0.06 -6.77 -1.80
CA SER A 87 0.52 -6.52 -3.18
C SER A 87 -0.63 -6.65 -4.17
N ARG A 88 -1.48 -7.67 -4.05
CA ARG A 88 -2.66 -7.82 -4.93
C ARG A 88 -3.67 -6.68 -4.73
N ASN A 89 -3.90 -6.25 -3.49
CA ASN A 89 -4.82 -5.16 -3.21
C ASN A 89 -4.29 -3.82 -3.78
N LEU A 90 -2.99 -3.54 -3.59
CA LEU A 90 -2.33 -2.37 -4.15
C LEU A 90 -2.35 -2.40 -5.69
N ASP A 91 -2.06 -3.54 -6.30
CA ASP A 91 -2.10 -3.72 -7.76
C ASP A 91 -3.51 -3.49 -8.32
N ALA A 92 -4.54 -4.04 -7.67
CA ALA A 92 -5.93 -3.82 -8.06
C ALA A 92 -6.36 -2.34 -7.94
N LEU A 93 -5.78 -1.60 -7.01
CA LEU A 93 -6.08 -0.18 -6.79
C LEU A 93 -5.32 0.76 -7.70
N LEU A 94 -4.05 0.46 -7.96
CA LEU A 94 -3.24 1.14 -8.97
C LEU A 94 -3.78 0.82 -10.38
N GLY A 95 -4.50 -0.30 -10.52
CA GLY A 95 -4.95 -0.86 -11.77
C GLY A 95 -3.82 -1.65 -12.45
N PRO A 96 -4.14 -2.56 -13.38
CA PRO A 96 -3.11 -3.04 -14.29
C PRO A 96 -2.46 -1.81 -14.90
N ALA A 97 -1.13 -1.76 -14.92
CA ALA A 97 -0.43 -0.76 -15.71
C ALA A 97 -0.94 -0.88 -17.16
N GLU A 98 -1.97 -0.11 -17.50
CA GLU A 98 -2.55 -0.05 -18.85
C GLU A 98 -1.57 0.75 -19.70
N GLY A 99 -0.50 0.05 -20.03
CA GLY A 99 0.58 0.41 -20.91
C GLY A 99 1.14 -0.88 -21.52
N GLY A 100 0.27 -1.74 -22.05
CA GLY A 100 0.68 -2.85 -22.92
C GLY A 100 -0.13 -4.13 -22.79
N ASN A 101 -1.30 -4.21 -23.42
CA ASN A 101 -1.43 -5.01 -24.63
C ASN A 101 -2.74 -4.72 -25.37
N ARG A 102 -2.69 -3.71 -26.25
CA ARG A 102 -3.66 -3.46 -27.32
C ARG A 102 -3.12 -4.02 -28.65
N PHE A 103 -2.75 -5.30 -28.70
CA PHE A 103 -2.42 -6.02 -29.94
C PHE A 103 -2.65 -7.52 -29.67
N ALA A 104 -3.36 -8.33 -30.44
CA ALA A 104 -4.13 -8.23 -31.68
C ALA A 104 -5.09 -9.44 -31.68
#